data_AF-A0A430AZD0-F1
#
_entry.id   AF-A0A430AZD0-F1
#
_cell.length_a   1.000
_cell.length_b   1.000
_cell.length_c   1.000
_cell.angle_alpha   90.00
_cell.angle_beta   90.00
_cell.angle_gamma   90.00
#
_symmetry.space_group_name_H-M   'P 1'
#
loop_
_entity.id
_entity.type
_entity.pdbx_description
1 polymer ?
#
loop_
_entity_poly.entity_id
_entity_poly.type
_entity_poly.pdbx_seq_one_letter_code
_entity_poly.pdbx_strand_id
1 'polypeptide(L)'
;MSMFLDQVTIQVKAGKGGDGMVAFRREKYVPDGGPAGGDGGRGGDVILVVDEGLRTLMDFRYNRHFKAQSGENGMSKGMHGRGAEDLVVKVPPGTTVRDEATGNLLGDLLTHGQTLTIAKGGRGGRGNIRFASPRNPAPEIAENGEPGQERAVLMELKVLADVGLVGFPSVGKSTLLSIVSKARPKIGAYHFTTLVPNLGMVTTQDGRSFVMADLPGLIEGASQGVGLGTQFLRHIERTRVILHVIDMSGMEGRDPFEDYLAINKELESHNLRLLERPQIIVANKMDMPDAADNLVLFKEQLAALQQTDDVEETRVFPISGVTRQGIEALLSATADLLEVTDEFPLYEDEVVEDVVRYEFHDDAPEFEVSRDDDATWVLSGEKLERLFSMTNFDRDESTMRFARQLRSMGVDEKLRQLGARDGDLVRINEFVFEFVD
;
A
#
# COMPACT_ATOMS: atom_id res chain seq x y z
N MET A 1 -4.55 15.92 -17.25
CA MET A 1 -3.92 15.75 -15.92
C MET A 1 -4.14 14.32 -15.43
N SER A 2 -3.09 13.50 -15.34
CA SER A 2 -2.86 12.76 -14.08
C SER A 2 -3.86 11.68 -13.59
N MET A 3 -4.50 10.87 -14.44
CA MET A 3 -5.51 9.86 -14.01
C MET A 3 -4.99 8.41 -13.76
N PHE A 4 -3.67 8.22 -13.72
CA PHE A 4 -3.04 6.95 -13.28
C PHE A 4 -2.02 7.41 -12.25
N LEU A 5 -2.33 7.19 -10.99
CA LEU A 5 -1.41 7.38 -9.89
C LEU A 5 -1.24 5.99 -9.32
N ASP A 6 -0.29 5.27 -9.89
CA ASP A 6 0.20 4.01 -9.34
C ASP A 6 0.90 4.28 -8.00
N GLN A 7 1.25 5.56 -7.74
CA GLN A 7 1.79 6.06 -6.49
C GLN A 7 0.88 7.12 -5.85
N VAL A 8 0.65 7.02 -4.55
CA VAL A 8 -0.07 8.03 -3.77
C VAL A 8 0.55 8.18 -2.39
N THR A 9 0.78 9.43 -1.97
CA THR A 9 1.10 9.74 -0.58
C THR A 9 -0.18 10.00 0.20
N ILE A 10 -0.34 9.34 1.34
CA ILE A 10 -1.38 9.63 2.32
C ILE A 10 -0.75 10.02 3.67
N GLN A 11 -1.43 10.89 4.39
CA GLN A 11 -1.10 11.24 5.77
C GLN A 11 -1.93 10.38 6.71
N VAL A 12 -1.25 9.68 7.61
CA VAL A 12 -1.90 8.82 8.61
C VAL A 12 -1.58 9.28 10.02
N LYS A 13 -2.62 9.33 10.85
CA LYS A 13 -2.53 9.70 12.25
C LYS A 13 -3.31 8.71 13.10
N ALA A 14 -2.60 7.95 13.91
CA ALA A 14 -3.24 7.04 14.85
C ALA A 14 -3.88 7.80 16.02
N GLY A 15 -4.75 7.10 16.75
CA GLY A 15 -5.43 7.64 17.91
C GLY A 15 -4.46 7.98 19.04
N LYS A 16 -4.67 9.12 19.72
CA LYS A 16 -4.03 9.36 21.02
C LYS A 16 -4.62 8.39 22.05
N GLY A 17 -3.80 7.90 22.98
CA GLY A 17 -4.32 7.26 24.18
C GLY A 17 -5.16 8.24 25.01
N GLY A 18 -6.12 7.73 25.76
CA GLY A 18 -6.86 8.51 26.74
C GLY A 18 -5.97 8.88 27.92
N ASP A 19 -6.22 10.02 28.54
CA ASP A 19 -5.48 10.48 29.72
C ASP A 19 -5.91 9.70 30.97
N GLY A 20 -4.96 9.36 31.83
CA GLY A 20 -5.25 8.81 33.15
C GLY A 20 -5.83 9.87 34.08
N MET A 21 -6.74 9.48 34.97
CA MET A 21 -7.36 10.43 35.89
C MET A 21 -6.67 10.45 37.25
N VAL A 22 -6.60 11.64 37.87
CA VAL A 22 -6.39 11.78 39.30
C VAL A 22 -7.75 11.93 39.97
N ALA A 23 -8.13 10.96 40.80
CA ALA A 23 -9.34 11.05 41.61
C ALA A 23 -9.13 10.36 42.95
N PHE A 24 -9.98 10.69 43.93
CA PHE A 24 -9.96 10.11 45.28
C PHE A 24 -11.36 9.69 45.67
N ARG A 25 -11.46 8.65 46.51
CA ARG A 25 -12.75 8.23 47.06
C ARG A 25 -13.29 9.32 47.98
N ARG A 26 -14.57 9.66 47.83
CA ARG A 26 -15.27 10.61 48.71
C ARG A 26 -16.49 9.93 49.31
N GLU A 27 -16.42 9.64 50.61
CA GLU A 27 -17.48 8.95 51.34
C GLU A 27 -17.83 9.76 52.61
N LYS A 28 -19.10 9.75 53.01
CA LYS A 28 -19.65 10.61 54.07
C LYS A 28 -18.96 10.48 55.45
N TYR A 29 -18.18 9.41 55.67
CA TYR A 29 -17.48 9.13 56.93
C TYR A 29 -15.99 8.80 56.73
N VAL A 30 -15.44 9.04 55.53
CA VAL A 30 -14.03 8.81 55.23
C VAL A 30 -13.45 10.12 54.70
N PRO A 31 -12.78 10.92 55.56
CA PRO A 31 -12.26 12.23 55.17
C PRO A 31 -11.17 12.11 54.09
N ASP A 32 -10.24 11.16 54.23
CA ASP A 32 -9.14 10.92 53.29
C ASP A 32 -9.29 9.57 52.61
N GLY A 33 -10.11 9.52 51.56
CA GLY A 33 -10.28 8.31 50.76
C GLY A 33 -9.09 8.06 49.85
N GLY A 34 -8.75 6.78 49.65
CA GLY A 34 -7.67 6.37 48.75
C GLY A 34 -7.90 6.76 47.28
N PRO A 35 -6.88 6.59 46.43
CA PRO A 35 -6.94 6.95 45.01
C PRO A 35 -8.05 6.16 44.28
N ALA A 36 -8.67 6.81 43.32
CA ALA A 36 -9.86 6.37 42.61
C ALA A 36 -9.88 6.80 41.13
N GLY A 37 -8.74 7.22 40.57
CA GLY A 37 -8.62 7.58 39.16
C GLY A 37 -8.23 6.38 38.31
N GLY A 38 -9.06 6.07 37.32
CA GLY A 38 -8.78 5.02 36.35
C GLY A 38 -7.76 5.40 35.28
N ASP A 39 -7.20 4.38 34.65
CA ASP A 39 -6.37 4.47 33.43
C ASP A 39 -7.20 4.88 32.20
N GLY A 40 -6.59 5.60 31.26
CA GLY A 40 -7.17 5.89 29.96
C GLY A 40 -7.13 4.70 29.00
N GLY A 41 -7.97 4.74 27.97
CA GLY A 41 -8.07 3.74 26.93
C GLY A 41 -6.97 3.87 25.87
N ARG A 42 -6.70 2.80 25.13
CA ARG A 42 -5.78 2.82 23.98
C ARG A 42 -6.39 3.61 22.81
N GLY A 43 -5.57 4.37 22.09
CA GLY A 43 -5.96 4.95 20.80
C GLY A 43 -6.04 3.89 19.70
N GLY A 44 -6.87 4.13 18.69
CA GLY A 44 -7.01 3.21 17.55
C GLY A 44 -5.79 3.24 16.64
N ASP A 45 -5.44 2.09 16.09
CA ASP A 45 -4.41 1.94 15.05
C ASP A 45 -4.95 2.40 13.69
N VAL A 46 -4.05 2.66 12.73
CA VAL A 46 -4.40 2.77 11.30
C VAL A 46 -3.84 1.55 10.59
N ILE A 47 -4.73 0.76 10.00
CA ILE A 47 -4.42 -0.56 9.43
C ILE A 47 -4.85 -0.57 7.97
N LEU A 48 -3.93 -0.93 7.09
CA LEU A 48 -4.25 -1.26 5.70
C LEU A 48 -4.71 -2.71 5.60
N VAL A 49 -5.73 -2.99 4.79
CA VAL A 49 -6.24 -4.34 4.55
C VAL A 49 -6.43 -4.55 3.05
N VAL A 50 -5.97 -5.69 2.52
CA VAL A 50 -6.16 -6.01 1.11
C VAL A 50 -7.61 -6.38 0.83
N ASP A 51 -8.18 -5.72 -0.18
CA ASP A 51 -9.50 -6.04 -0.74
C ASP A 51 -9.34 -6.31 -2.25
N GLU A 52 -9.69 -7.51 -2.70
CA GLU A 52 -9.60 -7.93 -4.11
C GLU A 52 -10.60 -7.18 -5.00
N GLY A 53 -11.67 -6.63 -4.39
CA GLY A 53 -12.61 -5.77 -5.11
C GLY A 53 -11.99 -4.45 -5.55
N LEU A 54 -10.84 -4.05 -4.98
CA LEU A 54 -10.13 -2.83 -5.34
C LEU A 54 -8.99 -3.13 -6.30
N ARG A 55 -8.91 -2.33 -7.37
CA ARG A 55 -7.89 -2.49 -8.43
C ARG A 55 -7.02 -1.25 -8.64
N THR A 56 -7.33 -0.15 -7.96
CA THR A 56 -6.60 1.14 -8.14
C THR A 56 -6.45 1.87 -6.81
N LEU A 57 -5.44 2.74 -6.71
CA LEU A 57 -5.23 3.64 -5.57
C LEU A 57 -5.92 5.01 -5.74
N MET A 58 -6.86 5.14 -6.69
CA MET A 58 -7.46 6.44 -7.03
C MET A 58 -8.26 7.07 -5.88
N ASP A 59 -8.89 6.27 -5.03
CA ASP A 59 -9.72 6.75 -3.91
C ASP A 59 -8.89 7.56 -2.89
N PHE A 60 -7.63 7.19 -2.71
CA PHE A 60 -6.66 7.87 -1.84
C PHE A 60 -6.27 9.27 -2.34
N ARG A 61 -6.57 9.59 -3.60
CA ARG A 61 -6.33 10.94 -4.12
C ARG A 61 -7.30 11.95 -3.54
N TYR A 62 -8.56 11.55 -3.38
CA TYR A 62 -9.63 12.41 -2.88
C TYR A 62 -9.60 12.48 -1.36
N ASN A 63 -9.25 11.38 -0.70
CA ASN A 63 -9.08 11.34 0.74
C ASN A 63 -7.63 11.03 1.11
N ARG A 64 -6.88 12.07 1.50
CA ARG A 64 -5.45 11.98 1.83
C ARG A 64 -5.15 11.91 3.32
N HIS A 65 -6.13 12.14 4.18
CA HIS A 65 -5.92 12.21 5.64
C HIS A 65 -6.73 11.12 6.33
N PHE A 66 -6.03 10.17 6.94
CA PHE A 66 -6.63 9.05 7.66
C PHE A 66 -6.31 9.20 9.15
N LYS A 67 -7.34 9.45 9.96
CA LYS A 67 -7.20 9.67 11.39
C LYS A 67 -8.02 8.66 12.19
N ALA A 68 -7.35 7.84 12.99
CA ALA A 68 -8.02 6.90 13.90
C ALA A 68 -8.57 7.62 15.15
N GLN A 69 -9.52 6.97 15.82
CA GLN A 69 -10.17 7.54 17.01
C GLN A 69 -9.23 7.50 18.22
N SER A 70 -9.34 8.50 19.10
CA SER A 70 -8.57 8.54 20.34
C SER A 70 -9.26 7.73 21.43
N GLY A 71 -8.48 7.11 22.33
CA GLY A 71 -9.00 6.38 23.46
C GLY A 71 -9.73 7.30 24.45
N GLU A 72 -10.68 6.76 25.20
CA GLU A 72 -11.39 7.54 26.21
C GLU A 72 -10.52 7.77 27.45
N ASN A 73 -10.70 8.90 28.12
CA ASN A 73 -10.00 9.19 29.36
C ASN A 73 -10.45 8.27 30.50
N GLY A 74 -9.55 8.06 31.45
CA GLY A 74 -9.89 7.44 32.72
C GLY A 74 -10.92 8.28 33.48
N MET A 75 -11.68 7.62 34.34
CA MET A 75 -12.77 8.23 35.10
C MET A 75 -12.60 7.98 36.60
N SER A 76 -13.38 8.72 37.39
CA SER A 76 -13.45 8.53 38.83
C SER A 76 -14.00 7.15 39.19
N LYS A 77 -13.87 6.75 40.47
CA LYS A 77 -14.30 5.43 40.98
C LYS A 77 -13.54 4.25 40.36
N GLY A 78 -12.31 4.49 39.89
CA GLY A 78 -11.45 3.49 39.29
C GLY A 78 -11.93 2.99 37.93
N MET A 79 -12.79 3.75 37.25
CA MET A 79 -13.32 3.38 35.95
C MET A 79 -12.29 3.68 34.85
N HIS A 80 -11.92 2.66 34.08
CA HIS A 80 -11.01 2.78 32.95
C HIS A 80 -11.71 3.30 31.70
N GLY A 81 -11.02 4.12 30.91
CA GLY A 81 -11.50 4.57 29.62
C GLY A 81 -11.52 3.44 28.59
N ARG A 82 -12.53 3.44 27.71
CA ARG A 82 -12.62 2.46 26.62
C ARG A 82 -11.54 2.70 25.57
N GLY A 83 -10.98 1.62 25.03
CA GLY A 83 -10.11 1.69 23.84
C GLY A 83 -10.89 2.10 22.60
N ALA A 84 -10.26 2.89 21.74
CA ALA A 84 -10.82 3.28 20.45
C ALA A 84 -10.78 2.15 19.43
N GLU A 85 -11.69 2.21 18.46
CA GLU A 85 -11.70 1.31 17.31
C GLU A 85 -10.61 1.69 16.30
N ASP A 86 -10.00 0.69 15.68
CA ASP A 86 -8.97 0.87 14.66
C ASP A 86 -9.58 1.40 13.36
N LEU A 87 -8.83 2.23 12.65
CA LEU A 87 -9.19 2.70 11.32
C LEU A 87 -8.66 1.72 10.28
N VAL A 88 -9.58 0.92 9.72
CA VAL A 88 -9.28 0.01 8.62
C VAL A 88 -9.43 0.71 7.28
N VAL A 89 -8.38 0.65 6.47
CA VAL A 89 -8.27 1.30 5.17
C VAL A 89 -8.00 0.23 4.11
N LYS A 90 -8.93 0.08 3.16
CA LYS A 90 -8.84 -0.97 2.15
C LYS A 90 -7.93 -0.57 1.00
N VAL A 91 -7.06 -1.47 0.56
CA VAL A 91 -6.14 -1.27 -0.58
C VAL A 91 -6.21 -2.43 -1.57
N PRO A 92 -5.90 -2.21 -2.86
CA PRO A 92 -5.75 -3.29 -3.83
C PRO A 92 -4.62 -4.27 -3.47
N PRO A 93 -4.69 -5.54 -3.91
CA PRO A 93 -3.56 -6.46 -3.86
C PRO A 93 -2.40 -5.93 -4.71
N GLY A 94 -1.16 -6.21 -4.28
CA GLY A 94 0.07 -5.70 -4.91
C GLY A 94 0.48 -4.30 -4.44
N THR A 95 -0.13 -3.77 -3.38
CA THR A 95 0.22 -2.45 -2.82
C THR A 95 1.49 -2.55 -1.97
N THR A 96 2.53 -1.84 -2.39
CA THR A 96 3.78 -1.63 -1.66
C THR A 96 3.65 -0.38 -0.81
N VAL A 97 4.04 -0.45 0.45
CA VAL A 97 3.89 0.67 1.39
C VAL A 97 5.25 1.07 1.93
N ARG A 98 5.60 2.33 1.74
CA ARG A 98 6.85 2.92 2.21
C ARG A 98 6.58 4.12 3.10
N ASP A 99 7.47 4.34 4.06
CA ASP A 99 7.50 5.59 4.80
C ASP A 99 8.05 6.71 3.89
N GLU A 100 7.34 7.83 3.78
CA GLU A 100 7.70 8.90 2.84
C GLU A 100 8.99 9.63 3.27
N ALA A 101 9.23 9.78 4.57
CA ALA A 101 10.38 10.52 5.09
C ALA A 101 11.67 9.72 4.97
N THR A 102 11.61 8.42 5.27
CA THR A 102 12.79 7.54 5.30
C THR A 102 12.99 6.71 4.03
N GLY A 103 11.93 6.52 3.23
CA GLY A 103 11.92 5.61 2.07
C GLY A 103 11.91 4.12 2.45
N ASN A 104 11.90 3.82 3.75
CA ASN A 104 11.90 2.46 4.28
C ASN A 104 10.63 1.72 3.88
N LEU A 105 10.79 0.46 3.48
CA LEU A 105 9.66 -0.42 3.16
C LEU A 105 8.99 -0.83 4.46
N LEU A 106 7.71 -0.48 4.62
CA LEU A 106 6.89 -0.94 5.75
C LEU A 106 6.32 -2.33 5.49
N GLY A 107 5.98 -2.64 4.23
CA GLY A 107 5.52 -3.96 3.84
C GLY A 107 4.91 -3.99 2.43
N ASP A 108 4.77 -5.20 1.91
CA ASP A 108 4.07 -5.50 0.66
C ASP A 108 2.76 -6.23 1.00
N LEU A 109 1.65 -5.72 0.47
CA LEU A 109 0.30 -6.25 0.64
C LEU A 109 -0.12 -6.97 -0.64
N LEU A 110 -0.12 -8.30 -0.61
CA LEU A 110 -0.27 -9.16 -1.78
C LEU A 110 -1.57 -9.96 -1.75
N THR A 111 -1.88 -10.60 -0.61
CA THR A 111 -2.98 -11.57 -0.51
C THR A 111 -4.23 -10.95 0.10
N HIS A 112 -5.41 -11.43 -0.29
CA HIS A 112 -6.68 -10.95 0.25
C HIS A 112 -6.74 -11.04 1.78
N GLY A 113 -7.26 -9.99 2.41
CA GLY A 113 -7.37 -9.93 3.87
C GLY A 113 -6.04 -9.72 4.60
N GLN A 114 -4.89 -9.70 3.90
CA GLN A 114 -3.62 -9.37 4.51
C GLN A 114 -3.68 -7.96 5.11
N THR A 115 -3.16 -7.81 6.32
CA THR A 115 -3.22 -6.56 7.09
C THR A 115 -1.83 -5.99 7.34
N LEU A 116 -1.67 -4.67 7.28
CA LEU A 116 -0.45 -3.97 7.65
C LEU A 116 -0.78 -2.77 8.54
N THR A 117 -0.25 -2.75 9.77
CA THR A 117 -0.39 -1.58 10.65
C THR A 117 0.61 -0.51 10.24
N ILE A 118 0.11 0.62 9.72
CA ILE A 118 0.94 1.71 9.22
C ILE A 118 1.15 2.84 10.25
N ALA A 119 0.27 2.93 11.25
CA ALA A 119 0.46 3.82 12.38
C ALA A 119 -0.14 3.19 13.65
N LYS A 120 0.67 3.10 14.72
CA LYS A 120 0.22 2.56 16.01
C LYS A 120 -0.44 3.64 16.87
N GLY A 121 -1.59 3.32 17.44
CA GLY A 121 -2.29 4.11 18.43
C GLY A 121 -1.54 4.19 19.75
N GLY A 122 -1.64 5.34 20.40
CA GLY A 122 -0.96 5.60 21.66
C GLY A 122 -1.55 4.77 22.80
N ARG A 123 -0.68 4.37 23.74
CA ARG A 123 -1.12 3.74 24.99
C ARG A 123 -1.90 4.73 25.86
N GLY A 124 -2.93 4.22 26.54
CA GLY A 124 -3.63 4.98 27.57
C GLY A 124 -2.72 5.38 28.73
N GLY A 125 -2.95 6.58 29.26
CA GLY A 125 -2.26 7.10 30.43
C GLY A 125 -2.72 6.40 31.70
N ARG A 126 -1.79 6.17 32.63
CA ARG A 126 -2.08 5.54 33.92
C ARG A 126 -2.76 6.54 34.87
N GLY A 127 -3.83 6.12 35.54
CA GLY A 127 -4.48 6.89 36.59
C GLY A 127 -3.71 6.84 37.91
N ASN A 128 -4.12 7.67 38.87
CA ASN A 128 -3.41 7.77 40.15
C ASN A 128 -3.41 6.47 40.97
N ILE A 129 -4.37 5.58 40.77
CA ILE A 129 -4.39 4.24 41.40
C ILE A 129 -3.10 3.46 41.13
N ARG A 130 -2.55 3.57 39.91
CA ARG A 130 -1.34 2.82 39.50
C ARG A 130 -0.06 3.31 40.17
N PHE A 131 -0.08 4.52 40.74
CA PHE A 131 1.07 5.14 41.38
C PHE A 131 1.08 4.99 42.90
N ALA A 132 0.02 4.41 43.47
CA ALA A 132 -0.08 4.20 44.91
C ALA A 132 1.01 3.24 45.39
N SER A 133 1.75 3.65 46.41
CA SER A 133 2.81 2.85 47.02
C SER A 133 2.78 3.00 48.54
N PRO A 134 3.45 2.13 49.32
CA PRO A 134 3.51 2.28 50.77
C PRO A 134 4.10 3.62 51.23
N ARG A 135 4.96 4.25 50.40
CA ARG A 135 5.58 5.55 50.68
C ARG A 135 4.73 6.73 50.19
N ASN A 136 3.85 6.51 49.22
CA ASN A 136 2.85 7.48 48.78
C ASN A 136 1.48 6.79 48.54
N PRO A 137 0.64 6.68 49.58
CA PRO A 137 -0.65 6.00 49.47
C PRO A 137 -1.72 6.78 48.69
N ALA A 138 -1.57 8.10 48.54
CA ALA A 138 -2.53 8.99 47.91
C ALA A 138 -1.85 9.89 46.86
N PRO A 139 -1.35 9.29 45.75
CA PRO A 139 -0.66 10.04 44.70
C PRO A 139 -1.58 11.04 44.00
N GLU A 140 -1.05 12.23 43.74
CA GLU A 140 -1.71 13.28 42.95
C GLU A 140 -1.24 13.28 41.49
N ILE A 141 -0.60 12.19 41.06
CA ILE A 141 -0.04 12.04 39.71
C ILE A 141 -0.90 11.13 38.84
N ALA A 142 -1.01 11.48 37.57
CA ALA A 142 -1.49 10.64 36.49
C ALA A 142 -0.68 10.91 35.23
N GLU A 143 -0.67 9.97 34.30
CA GLU A 143 -0.05 10.14 32.99
C GLU A 143 -1.10 10.59 31.96
N ASN A 144 -0.70 11.50 31.10
CA ASN A 144 -1.43 11.77 29.87
C ASN A 144 -1.33 10.55 28.95
N GLY A 145 -2.32 10.37 28.07
CA GLY A 145 -2.28 9.36 27.04
C GLY A 145 -1.17 9.65 26.04
N GLU A 146 -0.51 8.59 25.60
CA GLU A 146 0.56 8.67 24.63
C GLU A 146 0.02 9.20 23.29
N PRO A 147 0.76 10.09 22.60
CA PRO A 147 0.39 10.48 21.24
C PRO A 147 0.40 9.26 20.32
N GLY A 148 -0.60 9.16 19.44
CA GLY A 148 -0.58 8.17 18.37
C GLY A 148 0.49 8.51 17.34
N GLN A 149 1.04 7.49 16.68
CA GLN A 149 2.01 7.70 15.61
C GLN A 149 1.40 8.50 14.46
N GLU A 150 2.17 9.44 13.94
CA GLU A 150 1.81 10.25 12.79
C GLU A 150 2.94 10.13 11.77
N ARG A 151 2.59 9.76 10.53
CA ARG A 151 3.55 9.65 9.43
C ARG A 151 2.87 9.84 8.09
N ALA A 152 3.65 10.20 7.09
CA ALA A 152 3.22 10.12 5.70
C ALA A 152 3.73 8.82 5.09
N VAL A 153 2.85 8.11 4.39
CA VAL A 153 3.19 6.85 3.71
C VAL A 153 2.95 6.98 2.22
N LEU A 154 3.94 6.55 1.45
CA LEU A 154 3.90 6.41 0.01
C LEU A 154 3.42 4.98 -0.30
N MET A 155 2.28 4.88 -0.97
CA MET A 155 1.75 3.62 -1.47
C MET A 155 1.99 3.53 -2.97
N GLU A 156 2.51 2.40 -3.42
CA GLU A 156 2.77 2.10 -4.83
C GLU A 156 2.13 0.76 -5.22
N LEU A 157 1.31 0.75 -6.28
CA LEU A 157 0.73 -0.48 -6.80
C LEU A 157 1.69 -1.13 -7.81
N LYS A 158 2.24 -2.31 -7.47
CA LYS A 158 3.17 -3.08 -8.32
C LYS A 158 2.48 -3.88 -9.45
N VAL A 159 1.20 -3.64 -9.72
CA VAL A 159 0.43 -4.34 -10.75
C VAL A 159 0.18 -3.39 -11.91
N LEU A 160 0.69 -3.73 -13.09
CA LEU A 160 0.57 -2.87 -14.27
C LEU A 160 -0.57 -3.26 -15.21
N ALA A 161 -0.96 -4.54 -15.33
CA ALA A 161 -2.08 -4.93 -16.20
C ALA A 161 -2.70 -6.29 -15.87
N ASP A 162 -4.04 -6.35 -15.87
CA ASP A 162 -4.83 -7.58 -15.77
C ASP A 162 -4.88 -8.32 -17.11
N VAL A 163 -4.84 -7.58 -18.22
CA VAL A 163 -5.02 -8.08 -19.60
C VAL A 163 -3.89 -7.62 -20.51
N GLY A 164 -3.30 -8.54 -21.25
CA GLY A 164 -2.25 -8.25 -22.25
C GLY A 164 -2.76 -8.35 -23.68
N LEU A 165 -2.50 -7.35 -24.51
CA LEU A 165 -2.74 -7.38 -25.96
C LEU A 165 -1.50 -7.90 -26.70
N VAL A 166 -1.66 -9.00 -27.43
CA VAL A 166 -0.63 -9.60 -28.31
C VAL A 166 -1.11 -9.63 -29.75
N GLY A 167 -0.18 -9.74 -30.70
CA GLY A 167 -0.46 -9.69 -32.14
C GLY A 167 0.53 -8.79 -32.87
N PHE A 168 0.66 -9.00 -34.17
CA PHE A 168 1.61 -8.31 -35.02
C PHE A 168 1.50 -6.77 -35.00
N PRO A 169 2.54 -6.05 -35.45
CA PRO A 169 2.41 -4.62 -35.73
C PRO A 169 1.23 -4.34 -36.67
N SER A 170 0.60 -3.17 -36.52
CA SER A 170 -0.48 -2.69 -37.38
C SER A 170 -1.79 -3.51 -37.40
N VAL A 171 -1.92 -4.58 -36.60
CA VAL A 171 -3.18 -5.33 -36.43
C VAL A 171 -4.26 -4.55 -35.68
N GLY A 172 -3.89 -3.41 -35.08
CA GLY A 172 -4.82 -2.49 -34.39
C GLY A 172 -4.85 -2.61 -32.87
N LYS A 173 -3.83 -3.18 -32.22
CA LYS A 173 -3.71 -3.26 -30.74
C LYS A 173 -3.85 -1.89 -30.06
N SER A 174 -3.01 -0.93 -30.45
CA SER A 174 -3.02 0.40 -29.84
C SER A 174 -4.30 1.17 -30.18
N THR A 175 -4.90 0.93 -31.36
CA THR A 175 -6.20 1.46 -31.75
C THR A 175 -7.31 0.93 -30.84
N LEU A 176 -7.37 -0.40 -30.63
CA LEU A 176 -8.32 -1.02 -29.71
C LEU A 176 -8.17 -0.45 -28.30
N LEU A 177 -6.95 -0.41 -27.76
CA LEU A 177 -6.65 0.16 -26.44
C LEU A 177 -7.13 1.62 -26.31
N SER A 178 -6.92 2.43 -27.35
CA SER A 178 -7.34 3.84 -27.35
C SER A 178 -8.86 4.03 -27.35
N ILE A 179 -9.61 3.09 -27.93
CA ILE A 179 -11.08 3.14 -28.00
C ILE A 179 -11.70 2.70 -26.67
N VAL A 180 -11.15 1.65 -26.05
CA VAL A 180 -11.71 1.07 -24.82
C VAL A 180 -11.27 1.81 -23.56
N SER A 181 -10.16 2.54 -23.62
CA SER A 181 -9.67 3.31 -22.48
C SER A 181 -10.44 4.62 -22.34
N LYS A 182 -11.22 4.76 -21.25
CA LYS A 182 -11.95 6.02 -20.93
C LYS A 182 -10.99 7.20 -20.66
N ALA A 183 -9.71 6.93 -20.44
CA ALA A 183 -8.62 7.90 -20.39
C ALA A 183 -7.71 7.76 -21.61
N ARG A 184 -7.17 8.85 -22.17
CA ARG A 184 -6.10 8.73 -23.18
C ARG A 184 -4.99 7.82 -22.63
N PRO A 185 -4.54 6.79 -23.38
CA PRO A 185 -3.42 5.96 -22.95
C PRO A 185 -2.28 6.87 -22.53
N LYS A 186 -1.84 6.76 -21.26
CA LYS A 186 -0.70 7.56 -20.79
C LYS A 186 0.56 6.74 -21.06
N ILE A 187 1.49 7.39 -21.76
CA ILE A 187 2.86 6.91 -21.93
C ILE A 187 3.53 7.08 -20.57
N GLY A 188 3.55 6.01 -19.76
CA GLY A 188 4.22 5.98 -18.46
C GLY A 188 5.71 5.69 -18.63
N ALA A 189 6.58 6.68 -18.43
CA ALA A 189 8.02 6.43 -18.34
C ALA A 189 8.33 5.80 -16.97
N TYR A 190 8.32 4.48 -16.89
CA TYR A 190 8.69 3.76 -15.67
C TYR A 190 10.22 3.68 -15.55
N HIS A 191 10.73 3.86 -14.33
CA HIS A 191 12.18 3.85 -14.05
C HIS A 191 12.88 2.51 -14.37
N PHE A 192 12.11 1.47 -14.69
CA PHE A 192 12.57 0.11 -14.97
C PHE A 192 12.24 -0.38 -16.39
N THR A 193 11.62 0.45 -17.25
CA THR A 193 11.28 0.06 -18.63
C THR A 193 12.19 0.76 -19.64
N THR A 194 12.79 0.01 -20.57
CA THR A 194 13.51 0.57 -21.73
C THR A 194 12.56 1.03 -22.84
N LEU A 195 11.35 0.47 -22.90
CA LEU A 195 10.23 0.89 -23.76
C LEU A 195 8.97 1.08 -22.93
N VAL A 196 8.30 2.21 -23.09
CA VAL A 196 7.08 2.54 -22.35
C VAL A 196 5.90 1.73 -22.87
N PRO A 197 5.28 0.82 -22.09
CA PRO A 197 4.06 0.13 -22.52
C PRO A 197 2.87 1.10 -22.55
N ASN A 198 1.98 0.91 -23.53
CA ASN A 198 0.73 1.65 -23.58
C ASN A 198 -0.28 0.97 -22.66
N LEU A 199 -0.79 1.69 -21.67
CA LEU A 199 -1.76 1.20 -20.69
C LEU A 199 -3.10 1.93 -20.83
N GLY A 200 -4.19 1.21 -20.64
CA GLY A 200 -5.54 1.73 -20.70
C GLY A 200 -6.43 1.15 -19.60
N MET A 201 -7.19 2.02 -18.93
CA MET A 201 -8.22 1.60 -17.98
C MET A 201 -9.51 1.34 -18.75
N VAL A 202 -9.95 0.09 -18.73
CA VAL A 202 -11.22 -0.32 -19.32
C VAL A 202 -12.27 -0.33 -18.23
N THR A 203 -13.45 0.20 -18.54
CA THR A 203 -14.64 0.03 -17.71
C THR A 203 -15.75 -0.54 -18.56
N THR A 204 -16.28 -1.70 -18.17
CA THR A 204 -17.44 -2.34 -18.80
C THR A 204 -18.73 -1.59 -18.47
N GLN A 205 -19.83 -1.89 -19.17
CA GLN A 205 -21.11 -1.21 -18.96
C GLN A 205 -21.73 -1.50 -17.58
N ASP A 206 -21.45 -2.67 -17.02
CA ASP A 206 -21.91 -3.11 -15.69
C ASP A 206 -21.06 -2.55 -14.53
N GLY A 207 -20.06 -1.71 -14.83
CA GLY A 207 -19.28 -0.99 -13.83
C GLY A 207 -17.99 -1.67 -13.39
N ARG A 208 -17.69 -2.89 -13.89
CA ARG A 208 -16.40 -3.54 -13.64
C ARG A 208 -15.27 -2.80 -14.38
N SER A 209 -14.07 -2.86 -13.83
CA SER A 209 -12.90 -2.20 -14.42
C SER A 209 -11.67 -3.08 -14.38
N PHE A 210 -10.85 -3.02 -15.41
CA PHE A 210 -9.57 -3.74 -15.46
C PHE A 210 -8.54 -2.94 -16.26
N VAL A 211 -7.27 -3.23 -16.01
CA VAL A 211 -6.15 -2.58 -16.70
C VAL A 211 -5.71 -3.44 -17.88
N MET A 212 -5.70 -2.85 -19.06
CA MET A 212 -5.24 -3.48 -20.29
C MET A 212 -3.90 -2.86 -20.72
N ALA A 213 -2.93 -3.70 -21.07
CA ALA A 213 -1.64 -3.30 -21.62
C ALA A 213 -1.52 -3.73 -23.08
N ASP A 214 -1.00 -2.83 -23.91
CA ASP A 214 -0.30 -3.25 -25.13
C ASP A 214 1.04 -3.86 -24.71
N LEU A 215 1.35 -5.05 -25.20
CA LEU A 215 2.64 -5.71 -25.00
C LEU A 215 3.53 -5.41 -26.22
N PRO A 216 4.24 -4.26 -26.29
CA PRO A 216 5.22 -4.01 -27.33
C PRO A 216 6.44 -4.92 -27.14
N GLY A 217 7.03 -5.39 -28.25
CA GLY A 217 8.38 -5.97 -28.20
C GLY A 217 8.50 -7.47 -27.95
N LEU A 218 7.44 -8.27 -28.01
CA LEU A 218 7.62 -9.73 -28.23
C LEU A 218 8.22 -10.00 -29.64
N ILE A 219 7.90 -9.11 -30.59
CA ILE A 219 7.97 -9.36 -32.05
C ILE A 219 9.21 -8.77 -32.73
N GLU A 220 10.01 -7.93 -32.05
CA GLU A 220 11.24 -7.34 -32.60
C GLU A 220 12.46 -7.72 -31.75
N GLY A 221 13.27 -8.66 -32.25
CA GLY A 221 14.66 -8.81 -31.80
C GLY A 221 14.88 -9.33 -30.37
N ALA A 222 13.86 -9.83 -29.67
CA ALA A 222 14.02 -10.42 -28.34
C ALA A 222 15.00 -11.62 -28.32
N SER A 223 15.15 -12.31 -29.45
CA SER A 223 16.15 -13.37 -29.64
C SER A 223 17.56 -12.88 -29.98
N GLN A 224 17.76 -11.59 -30.29
CA GLN A 224 19.07 -11.01 -30.66
C GLN A 224 19.80 -10.28 -29.51
N GLY A 225 19.35 -10.44 -28.26
CA GLY A 225 20.11 -10.01 -27.09
C GLY A 225 20.26 -8.50 -26.90
N VAL A 226 19.44 -7.68 -27.59
CA VAL A 226 19.43 -6.23 -27.42
C VAL A 226 18.33 -5.84 -26.42
N GLY A 227 18.64 -5.90 -25.13
CA GLY A 227 18.13 -4.95 -24.13
C GLY A 227 16.63 -4.83 -23.86
N LEU A 228 15.79 -5.80 -24.25
CA LEU A 228 14.44 -5.95 -23.68
C LEU A 228 14.60 -6.71 -22.37
N GLY A 229 14.96 -5.98 -21.32
CA GLY A 229 15.40 -6.57 -20.06
C GLY A 229 14.39 -7.56 -19.48
N THR A 230 14.89 -8.60 -18.81
CA THR A 230 14.18 -9.56 -17.95
C THR A 230 13.24 -8.91 -16.92
N GLN A 231 13.29 -7.58 -16.75
CA GLN A 231 12.35 -6.78 -15.96
C GLN A 231 11.05 -6.44 -16.71
N PHE A 232 11.06 -6.19 -18.02
CA PHE A 232 9.84 -5.89 -18.78
C PHE A 232 8.91 -7.10 -18.87
N LEU A 233 9.50 -8.27 -19.15
CA LEU A 233 8.80 -9.55 -19.12
C LEU A 233 8.20 -9.82 -17.73
N ARG A 234 8.92 -9.45 -16.65
CA ARG A 234 8.43 -9.46 -15.26
C ARG A 234 7.14 -8.68 -15.00
N HIS A 235 6.81 -7.72 -15.85
CA HIS A 235 5.57 -6.96 -15.74
C HIS A 235 4.42 -7.54 -16.57
N ILE A 236 4.74 -8.24 -17.67
CA ILE A 236 3.79 -9.05 -18.44
C ILE A 236 3.38 -10.30 -17.64
N GLU A 237 4.26 -10.79 -16.77
CA GLU A 237 4.05 -11.98 -15.94
C GLU A 237 2.85 -11.91 -14.99
N ARG A 238 2.26 -10.72 -14.74
CA ARG A 238 1.00 -10.59 -13.97
C ARG A 238 -0.27 -10.47 -14.81
N THR A 239 -0.19 -10.48 -16.14
CA THR A 239 -1.39 -10.53 -16.99
C THR A 239 -2.11 -11.86 -16.80
N ARG A 240 -3.39 -11.84 -16.48
CA ARG A 240 -4.19 -13.06 -16.23
C ARG A 240 -4.80 -13.58 -17.52
N VAL A 241 -5.16 -12.66 -18.43
CA VAL A 241 -5.81 -12.97 -19.70
C VAL A 241 -5.03 -12.35 -20.86
N ILE A 242 -4.91 -13.10 -21.95
CA ILE A 242 -4.28 -12.64 -23.20
C ILE A 242 -5.36 -12.39 -24.24
N LEU A 243 -5.35 -11.20 -24.84
CA LEU A 243 -6.15 -10.85 -26.01
C LEU A 243 -5.26 -10.88 -27.25
N HIS A 244 -5.46 -11.88 -28.10
CA HIS A 244 -4.69 -12.06 -29.33
C HIS A 244 -5.39 -11.37 -30.50
N VAL A 245 -4.88 -10.20 -30.87
CA VAL A 245 -5.43 -9.37 -31.95
C VAL A 245 -4.85 -9.80 -33.29
N ILE A 246 -5.74 -10.22 -34.20
CA ILE A 246 -5.40 -10.70 -35.54
C ILE A 246 -6.09 -9.81 -36.57
N ASP A 247 -5.38 -9.46 -37.64
CA ASP A 247 -5.96 -8.74 -38.77
C ASP A 247 -6.62 -9.71 -39.75
N MET A 248 -7.95 -9.68 -39.86
CA MET A 248 -8.69 -10.55 -40.78
C MET A 248 -8.74 -10.01 -42.22
N SER A 249 -8.30 -8.78 -42.47
CA SER A 249 -8.39 -8.17 -43.80
C SER A 249 -7.37 -8.74 -44.81
N GLY A 250 -6.26 -9.32 -44.34
CA GLY A 250 -5.19 -9.84 -45.20
C GLY A 250 -4.50 -8.78 -46.09
N MET A 251 -4.78 -7.47 -45.90
CA MET A 251 -4.29 -6.41 -46.81
C MET A 251 -2.77 -6.27 -46.86
N GLU A 252 -2.07 -6.71 -45.81
CA GLU A 252 -0.61 -6.68 -45.76
C GLU A 252 0.02 -7.92 -46.41
N GLY A 253 -0.78 -8.76 -47.09
CA GLY A 253 -0.32 -9.99 -47.76
C GLY A 253 0.02 -11.12 -46.78
N ARG A 254 -0.54 -11.06 -45.56
CA ARG A 254 -0.32 -12.02 -44.47
C ARG A 254 -1.57 -12.87 -44.27
N ASP A 255 -1.37 -14.16 -44.06
CA ASP A 255 -2.44 -15.09 -43.73
C ASP A 255 -2.78 -14.99 -42.23
N PRO A 256 -4.06 -14.74 -41.86
CA PRO A 256 -4.45 -14.56 -40.45
C PRO A 256 -4.13 -15.76 -39.56
N PHE A 257 -4.13 -16.97 -40.11
CA PHE A 257 -3.88 -18.20 -39.37
C PHE A 257 -2.38 -18.45 -39.18
N GLU A 258 -1.56 -18.15 -40.18
CA GLU A 258 -0.10 -18.14 -40.02
C GLU A 258 0.35 -17.13 -38.96
N ASP A 259 -0.25 -15.95 -38.94
CA ASP A 259 0.02 -14.91 -37.92
C ASP A 259 -0.32 -15.43 -36.50
N TYR A 260 -1.44 -16.12 -36.34
CA TYR A 260 -1.84 -16.75 -35.07
C TYR A 260 -0.81 -17.77 -34.57
N LEU A 261 -0.38 -18.67 -35.46
CA LEU A 261 0.61 -19.70 -35.15
C LEU A 261 1.97 -19.11 -34.79
N ALA A 262 2.41 -18.07 -35.50
CA ALA A 262 3.68 -17.41 -35.26
C ALA A 262 3.74 -16.78 -33.86
N ILE A 263 2.71 -16.03 -33.47
CA ILE A 263 2.65 -15.38 -32.15
C ILE A 263 2.55 -16.43 -31.03
N ASN A 264 1.78 -17.50 -31.18
CA ASN A 264 1.69 -18.54 -30.16
C ASN A 264 3.03 -19.29 -29.96
N LYS A 265 3.76 -19.56 -31.05
CA LYS A 265 5.11 -20.14 -30.98
C LYS A 265 6.10 -19.20 -30.29
N GLU A 266 5.94 -17.89 -30.49
CA GLU A 266 6.74 -16.88 -29.80
C GLU A 266 6.44 -16.87 -28.30
N LEU A 267 5.16 -16.88 -27.91
CA LEU A 267 4.71 -16.98 -26.51
C LEU A 267 5.25 -18.24 -25.82
N GLU A 268 5.30 -19.37 -26.53
CA GLU A 268 5.90 -20.63 -26.05
C GLU A 268 7.39 -20.44 -25.70
N SER A 269 8.13 -19.76 -26.57
CA SER A 269 9.59 -19.60 -26.43
C SER A 269 10.03 -18.78 -25.22
N HIS A 270 9.12 -17.98 -24.63
CA HIS A 270 9.45 -17.06 -23.54
C HIS A 270 9.49 -17.71 -22.16
N ASN A 271 9.07 -18.98 -21.98
CA ASN A 271 9.22 -19.74 -20.72
C ASN A 271 8.53 -19.10 -19.47
N LEU A 272 7.48 -18.31 -19.68
CA LEU A 272 6.75 -17.54 -18.64
C LEU A 272 5.34 -18.09 -18.35
N ARG A 273 5.08 -19.36 -18.68
CA ARG A 273 3.75 -19.99 -18.56
C ARG A 273 2.64 -19.20 -19.27
N LEU A 274 2.98 -18.40 -20.30
CA LEU A 274 2.03 -17.53 -21.01
C LEU A 274 0.97 -18.32 -21.78
N LEU A 275 1.32 -19.51 -22.26
CA LEU A 275 0.37 -20.41 -22.94
C LEU A 275 -0.65 -21.05 -22.00
N GLU A 276 -0.38 -21.09 -20.69
CA GLU A 276 -1.35 -21.58 -19.69
C GLU A 276 -2.46 -20.55 -19.42
N ARG A 277 -2.26 -19.30 -19.86
CA ARG A 277 -3.19 -18.21 -19.61
C ARG A 277 -4.36 -18.30 -20.58
N PRO A 278 -5.61 -18.12 -20.10
CA PRO A 278 -6.75 -18.04 -20.97
C PRO A 278 -6.57 -16.97 -22.05
N GLN A 279 -6.69 -17.42 -23.31
CA GLN A 279 -6.49 -16.60 -24.49
C GLN A 279 -7.83 -16.38 -25.19
N ILE A 280 -8.15 -15.12 -25.49
CA ILE A 280 -9.28 -14.73 -26.34
C ILE A 280 -8.72 -14.23 -27.68
N ILE A 281 -9.21 -14.80 -28.78
CA ILE A 281 -8.85 -14.35 -30.13
C ILE A 281 -9.75 -13.19 -30.51
N VAL A 282 -9.12 -12.08 -30.91
CA VAL A 282 -9.76 -10.84 -31.32
C VAL A 282 -9.55 -10.68 -32.83
N ALA A 283 -10.55 -11.08 -33.60
CA ALA A 283 -10.58 -10.96 -35.05
C ALA A 283 -10.90 -9.52 -35.45
N ASN A 284 -9.88 -8.71 -35.72
CA ASN A 284 -10.01 -7.27 -35.96
C ASN A 284 -10.06 -6.92 -37.46
N LYS A 285 -10.41 -5.66 -37.76
CA LYS A 285 -10.61 -5.11 -39.12
C LYS A 285 -11.73 -5.78 -39.92
N MET A 286 -12.79 -6.23 -39.24
CA MET A 286 -13.98 -6.84 -39.87
C MET A 286 -14.79 -5.89 -40.77
N ASP A 287 -14.45 -4.59 -40.78
CA ASP A 287 -14.99 -3.60 -41.71
C ASP A 287 -14.40 -3.69 -43.12
N MET A 288 -13.34 -4.47 -43.32
CA MET A 288 -12.65 -4.58 -44.61
C MET A 288 -13.28 -5.63 -45.53
N PRO A 289 -13.16 -5.46 -46.86
CA PRO A 289 -13.44 -6.52 -47.83
C PRO A 289 -12.64 -7.79 -47.49
N ASP A 290 -13.19 -8.96 -47.81
CA ASP A 290 -12.57 -10.28 -47.61
C ASP A 290 -12.42 -10.74 -46.13
N ALA A 291 -12.55 -9.84 -45.15
CA ALA A 291 -12.43 -10.18 -43.73
C ALA A 291 -13.48 -11.21 -43.25
N ALA A 292 -14.69 -11.17 -43.82
CA ALA A 292 -15.74 -12.14 -43.50
C ALA A 292 -15.40 -13.55 -43.98
N ASP A 293 -14.87 -13.69 -45.20
CA ASP A 293 -14.50 -14.98 -45.78
C ASP A 293 -13.25 -15.55 -45.09
N ASN A 294 -12.26 -14.69 -44.81
CA ASN A 294 -11.07 -15.06 -44.04
C ASN A 294 -11.41 -15.52 -42.62
N LEU A 295 -12.39 -14.90 -41.96
CA LEU A 295 -12.83 -15.35 -40.64
C LEU A 295 -13.46 -16.75 -40.67
N VAL A 296 -14.17 -17.11 -41.74
CA VAL A 296 -14.73 -18.46 -41.91
C VAL A 296 -13.60 -19.46 -42.05
N LEU A 297 -12.66 -19.22 -42.97
CA LEU A 297 -11.49 -20.07 -43.17
C LEU A 297 -10.66 -20.22 -41.89
N PHE A 298 -10.41 -19.12 -41.19
CA PHE A 298 -9.67 -19.12 -39.92
C PHE A 298 -10.33 -20.00 -38.87
N LYS A 299 -11.67 -19.94 -38.73
CA LYS A 299 -12.42 -20.78 -37.79
C LYS A 299 -12.35 -22.27 -38.16
N GLU A 300 -12.41 -22.59 -39.45
CA GLU A 300 -12.26 -23.97 -39.94
C GLU A 300 -10.87 -24.52 -39.62
N GLN A 301 -9.82 -23.73 -39.86
CA GLN A 301 -8.43 -24.10 -39.56
C GLN A 301 -8.18 -24.22 -38.05
N LEU A 302 -8.76 -23.33 -37.23
CA LEU A 302 -8.68 -23.39 -35.78
C LEU A 302 -9.38 -24.65 -35.23
N ALA A 303 -10.56 -24.98 -35.74
CA ALA A 303 -11.28 -26.20 -35.39
C ALA A 303 -10.53 -27.47 -35.80
N ALA A 304 -9.75 -27.43 -36.89
CA ALA A 304 -8.89 -28.54 -37.29
C ALA A 304 -7.69 -28.75 -36.35
N LEU A 305 -7.14 -27.67 -35.78
CA LEU A 305 -6.06 -27.76 -34.78
C LEU A 305 -6.54 -28.27 -33.42
N GLN A 306 -7.77 -27.95 -33.02
CA GLN A 306 -8.33 -28.31 -31.70
C GLN A 306 -8.85 -29.76 -31.61
N GLN A 307 -8.78 -30.54 -32.69
CA GLN A 307 -9.24 -31.95 -32.71
C GLN A 307 -8.31 -32.92 -31.98
N THR A 308 -7.16 -32.47 -31.49
CA THR A 308 -6.28 -33.25 -30.59
C THR A 308 -6.67 -32.97 -29.14
N ASP A 309 -7.11 -34.03 -28.45
CA ASP A 309 -7.65 -34.13 -27.08
C ASP A 309 -7.33 -32.99 -26.07
N ASP A 310 -8.38 -32.54 -25.36
CA ASP A 310 -8.37 -31.72 -24.13
C ASP A 310 -8.07 -30.20 -24.21
N VAL A 311 -8.33 -29.53 -25.35
CA VAL A 311 -8.19 -28.06 -25.44
C VAL A 311 -9.55 -27.36 -25.31
N GLU A 312 -9.69 -26.44 -24.35
CA GLU A 312 -10.87 -25.56 -24.21
C GLU A 312 -11.14 -24.78 -25.52
N GLU A 313 -12.42 -24.63 -25.86
CA GLU A 313 -12.89 -23.93 -27.07
C GLU A 313 -12.37 -22.48 -27.06
N THR A 314 -11.33 -22.19 -27.86
CA THR A 314 -10.73 -20.86 -27.90
C THR A 314 -11.73 -19.85 -28.44
N ARG A 315 -12.11 -18.87 -27.62
CA ARG A 315 -13.17 -17.91 -27.95
C ARG A 315 -12.68 -16.92 -29.00
N VAL A 316 -13.41 -16.80 -30.11
CA VAL A 316 -13.12 -15.84 -31.20
C VAL A 316 -14.17 -14.73 -31.24
N PHE A 317 -13.74 -13.48 -31.04
CA PHE A 317 -14.60 -12.30 -31.09
C PHE A 317 -14.28 -11.44 -32.32
N PRO A 318 -15.21 -11.33 -33.30
CA PRO A 318 -15.06 -10.41 -34.42
C PRO A 318 -15.33 -8.97 -33.97
N ILE A 319 -14.38 -8.09 -34.22
CA ILE A 319 -14.48 -6.67 -33.90
C ILE A 319 -14.05 -5.78 -35.07
N SER A 320 -14.49 -4.53 -35.03
CA SER A 320 -13.97 -3.47 -35.89
C SER A 320 -13.69 -2.24 -35.04
N GLY A 321 -12.41 -1.85 -34.94
CA GLY A 321 -12.01 -0.66 -34.21
C GLY A 321 -12.64 0.63 -34.79
N VAL A 322 -12.81 0.70 -36.12
CA VAL A 322 -13.34 1.89 -36.80
C VAL A 322 -14.83 2.06 -36.51
N THR A 323 -15.61 0.99 -36.62
CA THR A 323 -17.07 1.03 -36.43
C THR A 323 -17.49 0.82 -34.97
N ARG A 324 -16.54 0.44 -34.10
CA ARG A 324 -16.74 0.03 -32.70
C ARG A 324 -17.63 -1.20 -32.51
N GLN A 325 -17.86 -1.96 -33.58
CA GLN A 325 -18.66 -3.18 -33.54
C GLN A 325 -17.93 -4.29 -32.77
N GLY A 326 -18.68 -5.04 -31.95
CA GLY A 326 -18.18 -6.22 -31.23
C GLY A 326 -17.32 -5.95 -29.99
N ILE A 327 -16.89 -4.69 -29.77
CA ILE A 327 -16.01 -4.32 -28.65
C ILE A 327 -16.67 -4.59 -27.30
N GLU A 328 -17.94 -4.24 -27.10
CA GLU A 328 -18.61 -4.41 -25.81
C GLU A 328 -18.72 -5.88 -25.40
N ALA A 329 -19.03 -6.76 -26.36
CA ALA A 329 -19.09 -8.20 -26.12
C ALA A 329 -17.71 -8.77 -25.74
N LEU A 330 -16.65 -8.31 -26.41
CA LEU A 330 -15.27 -8.65 -26.07
C LEU A 330 -14.93 -8.21 -24.63
N LEU A 331 -15.24 -6.97 -24.26
CA LEU A 331 -14.92 -6.44 -22.93
C LEU A 331 -15.68 -7.16 -21.81
N SER A 332 -16.96 -7.47 -22.03
CA SER A 332 -17.76 -8.25 -21.07
C SER A 332 -17.17 -9.65 -20.88
N ALA A 333 -16.91 -10.36 -21.97
CA ALA A 333 -16.34 -11.71 -21.91
C ALA A 333 -14.94 -11.73 -21.29
N THR A 334 -14.15 -10.66 -21.49
CA THR A 334 -12.85 -10.49 -20.83
C THR A 334 -13.00 -10.28 -19.33
N ALA A 335 -13.96 -9.47 -18.89
CA ALA A 335 -14.23 -9.26 -17.47
C ALA A 335 -14.72 -10.55 -16.78
N ASP A 336 -15.61 -11.30 -17.44
CA ASP A 336 -16.09 -12.59 -16.94
C ASP A 336 -14.94 -13.60 -16.82
N LEU A 337 -14.04 -13.62 -17.81
CA LEU A 337 -12.87 -14.50 -17.79
C LEU A 337 -11.89 -14.11 -16.67
N LEU A 338 -11.65 -12.82 -16.45
CA LEU A 338 -10.83 -12.31 -15.34
C LEU A 338 -11.40 -12.64 -13.96
N GLU A 339 -12.70 -12.86 -13.81
CA GLU A 339 -13.28 -13.24 -12.51
C GLU A 339 -13.01 -14.72 -12.16
N VAL A 340 -12.96 -15.59 -13.17
CA VAL A 340 -12.78 -17.04 -12.98
C VAL A 340 -11.34 -17.51 -13.15
N THR A 341 -10.47 -16.68 -13.74
CA THR A 341 -9.06 -17.04 -13.98
C THR A 341 -8.24 -16.74 -12.74
N ASP A 342 -7.75 -17.74 -12.03
CA ASP A 342 -6.87 -17.52 -10.89
C ASP A 342 -5.60 -16.74 -11.27
N GLU A 343 -4.99 -16.04 -10.31
CA GLU A 343 -3.67 -15.46 -10.53
C GLU A 343 -2.68 -16.58 -10.79
N PHE A 344 -1.80 -16.40 -11.79
CA PHE A 344 -0.70 -17.35 -12.04
C PHE A 344 0.46 -16.98 -11.11
N PRO A 345 0.69 -17.71 -9.99
CA PRO A 345 1.79 -17.42 -9.10
C PRO A 345 3.11 -17.61 -9.84
N LEU A 346 3.97 -16.61 -9.67
CA LEU A 346 5.25 -16.48 -10.38
C LEU A 346 6.33 -17.44 -9.88
N TYR A 347 6.10 -18.05 -8.72
CA TYR A 347 6.97 -19.03 -8.10
C TYR A 347 6.05 -20.16 -7.62
N GLU A 348 6.43 -21.44 -7.84
CA GLU A 348 5.97 -22.50 -6.93
C GLU A 348 6.28 -22.00 -5.52
N ASP A 349 5.39 -22.26 -4.55
CA ASP A 349 5.57 -21.85 -3.15
C ASP A 349 6.99 -22.20 -2.65
N GLU A 350 7.97 -21.34 -2.89
CA GLU A 350 9.02 -21.09 -1.94
C GLU A 350 8.22 -20.56 -0.79
N VAL A 351 7.91 -21.50 0.12
CA VAL A 351 7.61 -21.26 1.51
C VAL A 351 8.31 -19.97 1.83
N VAL A 352 7.54 -18.87 1.86
CA VAL A 352 8.01 -17.67 2.51
C VAL A 352 8.10 -18.17 3.93
N GLU A 353 9.25 -18.76 4.27
CA GLU A 353 9.70 -18.76 5.64
C GLU A 353 9.44 -17.32 6.02
N ASP A 354 8.61 -17.14 7.05
CA ASP A 354 8.55 -15.90 7.79
C ASP A 354 10.00 -15.62 8.20
N VAL A 355 10.79 -15.08 7.29
CA VAL A 355 11.97 -14.31 7.58
C VAL A 355 11.34 -13.05 8.12
N VAL A 356 10.85 -13.17 9.36
CA VAL A 356 11.02 -12.14 10.36
C VAL A 356 12.48 -11.81 10.25
N ARG A 357 12.80 -10.85 9.36
CA ARG A 357 14.02 -10.09 9.46
C ARG A 357 13.88 -9.48 10.84
N TYR A 358 14.51 -10.12 11.81
CA TYR A 358 15.00 -9.46 12.99
C TYR A 358 16.03 -8.46 12.47
N GLU A 359 15.55 -7.38 11.84
CA GLU A 359 16.27 -6.13 11.92
C GLU A 359 16.28 -5.85 13.41
N PHE A 360 17.44 -6.15 14.01
CA PHE A 360 17.88 -5.44 15.19
C PHE A 360 17.78 -3.97 14.79
N HIS A 361 16.64 -3.35 15.06
CA HIS A 361 16.60 -1.92 15.21
C HIS A 361 17.57 -1.68 16.37
N ASP A 362 18.76 -1.16 16.07
CA ASP A 362 19.52 -0.47 17.08
C ASP A 362 18.51 0.47 17.74
N ASP A 363 18.16 0.21 19.00
CA ASP A 363 17.32 1.10 19.77
C ASP A 363 17.97 2.47 19.61
N ALA A 364 17.29 3.38 18.91
CA ALA A 364 17.76 4.73 18.75
C ALA A 364 18.13 5.24 20.15
N PRO A 365 19.25 5.98 20.29
CA PRO A 365 19.70 6.43 21.59
C PRO A 365 18.52 7.04 22.36
N GLU A 366 18.35 6.65 23.63
CA GLU A 366 17.16 7.02 24.41
C GLU A 366 16.91 8.54 24.45
N PHE A 367 17.99 9.31 24.24
CA PHE A 367 18.02 10.74 24.01
C PHE A 367 19.34 11.14 23.30
N GLU A 368 19.32 12.27 22.61
CA GLU A 368 20.49 12.98 22.09
C GLU A 368 20.56 14.37 22.71
N VAL A 369 21.77 14.94 22.73
CA VAL A 369 22.02 16.29 23.24
C VAL A 369 22.73 17.08 22.17
N SER A 370 22.10 18.15 21.70
CA SER A 370 22.69 19.14 20.81
C SER A 370 22.77 20.51 21.48
N ARG A 371 23.43 21.47 20.84
CA ARG A 371 23.54 22.84 21.33
C ARG A 371 23.10 23.80 20.23
N ASP A 372 22.20 24.71 20.57
CA ASP A 372 21.61 25.67 19.65
C ASP A 372 22.44 26.97 19.60
N ASP A 373 22.18 27.83 18.61
CA ASP A 373 22.93 29.07 18.35
C ASP A 373 22.83 30.09 19.50
N ASP A 374 21.76 30.01 20.31
CA ASP A 374 21.52 30.81 21.51
C ASP A 374 22.21 30.26 22.76
N ALA A 375 23.10 29.27 22.59
CA ALA A 375 23.81 28.53 23.62
C ALA A 375 22.93 27.62 24.52
N THR A 376 21.66 27.43 24.18
CA THR A 376 20.75 26.49 24.87
C THR A 376 21.09 25.04 24.52
N TRP A 377 21.09 24.17 25.53
CA TRP A 377 21.19 22.72 25.33
C TRP A 377 19.84 22.18 24.87
N VAL A 378 19.81 21.43 23.77
CA VAL A 378 18.58 20.83 23.23
C VAL A 378 18.64 19.33 23.45
N LEU A 379 17.60 18.80 24.07
CA LEU A 379 17.41 17.37 24.27
C LEU A 379 16.35 16.87 23.29
N SER A 380 16.70 15.86 22.49
CA SER A 380 15.82 15.22 21.52
C SER A 380 15.82 13.70 21.70
N GLY A 381 14.81 13.01 21.18
CA GLY A 381 14.78 11.55 21.16
C GLY A 381 13.37 11.00 21.40
N GLU A 382 12.99 9.98 20.63
CA GLU A 382 11.62 9.47 20.60
C GLU A 382 11.12 9.05 21.99
N LYS A 383 11.95 8.36 22.77
CA LYS A 383 11.60 7.91 24.13
C LYS A 383 11.45 9.08 25.10
N LEU A 384 12.34 10.07 25.03
CA LEU A 384 12.32 11.28 25.87
C LEU A 384 11.10 12.16 25.56
N GLU A 385 10.86 12.44 24.29
CA GLU A 385 9.75 13.28 23.82
C GLU A 385 8.39 12.65 24.14
N ARG A 386 8.31 11.32 24.05
CA ARG A 386 7.15 10.55 24.48
C ARG A 386 6.91 10.65 25.99
N LEU A 387 7.96 10.50 26.81
CA LEU A 387 7.87 10.68 28.26
C LEU A 387 7.44 12.10 28.63
N PHE A 388 7.99 13.11 27.96
CA PHE A 388 7.60 14.51 28.14
C PHE A 388 6.11 14.72 27.81
N SER A 389 5.66 14.25 26.66
CA SER A 389 4.26 14.40 26.22
C SER A 389 3.26 13.69 27.14
N MET A 390 3.67 12.58 27.73
CA MET A 390 2.87 11.81 28.70
C MET A 390 2.88 12.42 30.12
N THR A 391 3.77 13.37 30.41
CA THR A 391 3.88 13.99 31.73
C THR A 391 2.89 15.14 31.86
N ASN A 392 2.14 15.17 32.95
CA ASN A 392 1.29 16.31 33.29
C ASN A 392 2.06 17.31 34.17
N PHE A 393 2.51 18.41 33.58
CA PHE A 393 3.31 19.44 34.27
C PHE A 393 2.50 20.39 35.17
N ASP A 394 1.16 20.31 35.17
CA ASP A 394 0.31 21.09 36.08
C ASP A 394 0.39 20.61 37.55
N ARG A 395 1.07 19.48 37.79
CA ARG A 395 1.21 18.85 39.11
C ARG A 395 2.68 18.76 39.49
N ASP A 396 3.05 19.37 40.62
CA ASP A 396 4.41 19.36 41.15
C ASP A 396 5.00 17.94 41.29
N GLU A 397 4.18 16.98 41.76
CA GLU A 397 4.63 15.61 41.96
C GLU A 397 4.96 14.91 40.62
N SER A 398 4.22 15.21 39.55
CA SER A 398 4.49 14.70 38.20
C SER A 398 5.79 15.29 37.65
N THR A 399 6.03 16.59 37.85
CA THR A 399 7.26 17.28 37.46
C THR A 399 8.48 16.70 38.18
N MET A 400 8.37 16.46 39.49
CA MET A 400 9.44 15.81 40.27
C MET A 400 9.72 14.39 39.79
N ARG A 401 8.68 13.64 39.42
CA ARG A 401 8.83 12.29 38.89
C ARG A 401 9.53 12.30 37.53
N PHE A 402 9.17 13.22 36.64
CA PHE A 402 9.84 13.40 35.36
C PHE A 402 11.33 13.73 35.54
N ALA A 403 11.68 14.65 36.45
CA ALA A 403 13.06 14.96 36.76
C ALA A 403 13.86 13.74 37.29
N ARG A 404 13.23 12.86 38.07
CA ARG A 404 13.86 11.58 38.49
C ARG A 404 14.04 10.62 37.31
N GLN A 405 13.13 10.61 36.35
CA GLN A 405 13.24 9.78 35.15
C GLN A 405 14.39 10.26 34.26
N LEU A 406 14.55 11.57 34.05
CA LEU A 406 15.70 12.14 33.33
C LEU A 406 17.04 11.73 33.97
N ARG A 407 17.14 11.82 35.30
CA ARG A 407 18.29 11.34 36.06
C ARG A 407 18.56 9.86 35.83
N SER A 408 17.53 9.02 35.88
CA SER A 408 17.69 7.58 35.67
C SER A 408 18.08 7.21 34.23
N MET A 409 17.74 8.07 33.26
CA MET A 409 18.17 7.92 31.87
C MET A 409 19.61 8.40 31.63
N GLY A 410 20.24 9.08 32.60
CA GLY A 410 21.60 9.59 32.48
C GLY A 410 21.71 10.93 31.75
N VAL A 411 20.60 11.67 31.61
CA VAL A 411 20.58 12.99 30.94
C VAL A 411 21.53 13.97 31.63
N ASP A 412 21.46 14.07 32.96
CA ASP A 412 22.30 14.95 33.77
C ASP A 412 23.79 14.64 33.60
N GLU A 413 24.16 13.35 33.62
CA GLU A 413 25.55 12.91 33.43
C GLU A 413 26.07 13.28 32.04
N LYS A 414 25.22 13.13 31.02
CA LYS A 414 25.57 13.47 29.64
C LYS A 414 25.75 14.98 29.46
N LEU A 415 24.85 15.79 30.01
CA LEU A 415 24.96 17.25 30.00
C LEU A 415 26.25 17.72 30.69
N ARG A 416 26.60 17.14 31.85
CA ARG A 416 27.88 17.42 32.53
C ARG A 416 29.09 17.05 31.68
N GLN A 417 29.08 15.88 31.03
CA GLN A 417 30.18 15.45 30.14
C GLN A 417 30.39 16.42 28.96
N LEU A 418 29.30 17.01 28.46
CA LEU A 418 29.34 18.01 27.39
C LEU A 418 29.66 19.43 27.89
N GLY A 419 29.76 19.62 29.20
CA GLY A 419 30.21 20.86 29.83
C GLY A 419 29.10 21.83 30.22
N ALA A 420 27.86 21.36 30.37
CA ALA A 420 26.76 22.14 30.95
C ALA A 420 27.09 22.56 32.39
N ARG A 421 26.72 23.78 32.76
CA ARG A 421 26.93 24.36 34.10
C ARG A 421 25.60 24.74 34.74
N ASP A 422 25.59 24.87 36.06
CA ASP A 422 24.44 25.43 36.78
C ASP A 422 24.05 26.78 36.19
N GLY A 423 22.77 26.93 35.86
CA GLY A 423 22.25 28.13 35.20
C GLY A 423 22.13 28.06 33.68
N ASP A 424 22.69 27.01 33.05
CA ASP A 424 22.51 26.81 31.61
C ASP A 424 21.06 26.43 31.29
N LEU A 425 20.54 26.96 30.18
CA LEU A 425 19.19 26.63 29.71
C LEU A 425 19.20 25.29 28.95
N VAL A 426 18.21 24.45 29.25
CA VAL A 426 17.95 23.17 28.61
C VAL A 426 16.54 23.20 28.02
N ARG A 427 16.40 22.74 26.78
CA ARG A 427 15.15 22.73 26.01
C ARG A 427 14.75 21.30 25.65
N ILE A 428 13.49 20.96 25.88
CA ILE A 428 12.81 19.76 25.38
C ILE A 428 11.55 20.24 24.66
N ASN A 429 11.47 20.05 23.34
CA ASN A 429 10.40 20.62 22.51
C ASN A 429 10.24 22.14 22.76
N GLU A 430 9.05 22.58 23.21
CA GLU A 430 8.76 23.98 23.52
C GLU A 430 9.09 24.36 24.99
N PHE A 431 9.48 23.39 25.81
CA PHE A 431 9.72 23.60 27.24
C PHE A 431 11.19 23.90 27.51
N VAL A 432 11.46 25.00 28.22
CA VAL A 432 12.81 25.43 28.61
C VAL A 432 12.90 25.48 30.13
N PHE A 433 13.96 24.91 30.68
CA PHE A 433 14.25 24.92 32.11
C PHE A 433 15.75 25.13 32.36
N GLU A 434 16.07 25.51 33.59
CA GLU A 434 17.45 25.73 34.03
C GLU A 434 18.06 24.41 34.51
N PHE A 435 19.28 24.12 34.07
CA PHE A 435 20.07 23.01 34.60
C PHE A 435 20.57 23.37 36.00
N VAL A 436 20.25 22.52 36.98
CA VAL A 436 20.67 22.64 38.38
C VAL A 436 21.11 21.27 38.86
N ASP A 437 22.36 21.17 39.33
CA ASP A 437 22.96 19.93 39.81
C ASP A 437 22.35 19.36 41.12
#